data_AF-A0A4P7NGY1-F1
#
_entry.id   AF-A0A4P7NGY1-F1
#
_cell.length_a   1.000
_cell.length_b   1.000
_cell.length_c   1.000
_cell.angle_alpha   90.00
_cell.angle_beta   90.00
_cell.angle_gamma   90.00
#
_symmetry.space_group_name_H-M   'P 1'
#
loop_
_entity.id
_entity.type
_entity.pdbx_description
1 polymer ?
#
loop_
_entity_poly.entity_id
_entity_poly.type
_entity_poly.pdbx_seq_one_letter_code
_entity_poly.pdbx_strand_id
1 'polypeptide(L)'
;MSMTYLLLIVAVNLWAFRVVPWVELLAGIVNVVLFLVFLILVWVLAPQNSLDTFLTKSSVGGWGDFVSFNIDSLGTIYLFIAVESIVHLGEEARNPKRAVPTGMFWGYVVNAVMGFMIAMLDFNDCAAIASAPSLRRRHWRCKSATSSRSLV
;
A
#
# COMPACT_ATOMS: atom_id res chain seq x y z
N MET A 1 -3.33 4.55 24.59
CA MET A 1 -2.36 4.82 23.50
C MET A 1 -3.01 5.52 22.31
N SER A 2 -4.24 5.18 21.92
CA SER A 2 -4.99 5.90 20.88
C SER A 2 -5.35 7.34 21.27
N MET A 3 -5.82 7.55 22.50
CA MET A 3 -6.25 8.89 22.98
C MET A 3 -5.09 9.89 23.09
N THR A 4 -3.89 9.42 23.45
CA THR A 4 -2.69 10.27 23.50
C THR A 4 -2.27 10.77 22.13
N TYR A 5 -2.49 9.97 21.08
CA TYR A 5 -2.15 10.34 19.70
C TYR A 5 -3.04 11.48 19.18
N LEU A 6 -4.35 11.39 19.44
CA LEU A 6 -5.32 12.42 19.05
C LEU A 6 -5.00 13.77 19.70
N LEU A 7 -4.67 13.75 21.01
CA LEU A 7 -4.28 14.95 21.74
C LEU A 7 -3.03 15.60 21.16
N LEU A 8 -2.05 14.79 20.74
CA LEU A 8 -0.80 15.28 20.13
C LEU A 8 -1.08 15.94 18.78
N ILE A 9 -1.91 15.31 17.93
CA ILE A 9 -2.30 15.86 16.62
C ILE A 9 -3.03 17.20 16.79
N VAL A 10 -3.98 17.28 17.72
CA VAL A 10 -4.74 18.51 18.00
C VAL A 10 -3.81 19.63 18.50
N ALA A 11 -2.87 19.32 19.41
CA ALA A 11 -1.91 20.30 19.91
C ALA A 11 -1.00 20.85 18.80
N VAL A 12 -0.50 19.99 17.91
CA VAL A 12 0.34 20.38 16.78
C VAL A 12 -0.44 21.22 15.77
N ASN A 13 -1.68 20.85 15.45
CA ASN A 13 -2.52 21.63 14.53
C ASN A 13 -2.89 23.02 15.07
N LEU A 14 -3.07 23.16 16.39
CA LEU A 14 -3.40 24.44 17.01
C LEU A 14 -2.20 25.38 17.14
N TRP A 15 -1.02 24.86 17.50
CA TRP A 15 0.14 25.69 17.85
C TRP A 15 1.23 25.75 16.78
N ALA A 16 1.31 24.75 15.90
CA ALA A 16 2.42 24.59 14.95
C ALA A 16 1.93 24.49 13.48
N PHE A 17 0.83 25.16 13.12
CA PHE A 17 0.29 25.14 11.76
C PHE A 17 1.32 25.54 10.68
N ARG A 18 2.25 26.44 10.99
CA ARG A 18 3.33 26.84 10.07
C ARG A 18 4.36 25.74 9.78
N VAL A 19 4.46 24.73 10.64
CA VAL A 19 5.42 23.61 10.51
C VAL A 19 4.83 22.49 9.66
N VAL A 20 3.50 22.40 9.57
CA VAL A 20 2.78 21.35 8.84
C VAL A 20 3.23 21.23 7.37
N PRO A 21 3.34 22.32 6.57
CA PRO A 21 3.75 22.21 5.18
C PRO A 21 5.19 21.67 5.01
N TRP A 22 6.08 21.98 5.95
CA TRP A 22 7.46 21.48 5.92
C TRP A 22 7.54 19.99 6.24
N VAL A 23 6.75 19.54 7.22
CA VAL A 23 6.66 18.13 7.58
C VAL A 23 6.02 17.32 6.46
N GLU A 24 4.99 17.85 5.80
CA GLU A 24 4.34 17.21 4.64
C GLU A 24 5.32 17.05 3.47
N LEU A 25 6.10 18.09 3.16
CA LEU A 25 7.13 18.03 2.12
C LEU A 25 8.22 17.01 2.48
N LEU A 26 8.69 17.01 3.73
CA LEU A 26 9.69 16.04 4.20
C LEU A 26 9.16 14.60 4.13
N ALA A 27 7.92 14.37 4.58
CA ALA A 27 7.28 13.06 4.51
C ALA A 27 7.15 12.58 3.06
N GLY A 28 6.80 13.48 2.13
CA GLY A 28 6.77 13.18 0.70
C GLY A 28 8.13 12.74 0.14
N ILE A 29 9.21 13.46 0.48
CA ILE A 29 10.58 13.09 0.06
C ILE A 29 10.97 11.74 0.63
N VAL A 30 10.77 11.54 1.94
CA VAL A 30 11.10 10.27 2.62
C VAL A 30 10.32 9.12 2.00
N ASN A 31 9.04 9.32 1.66
CA ASN A 31 8.22 8.30 1.02
C ASN A 31 8.77 7.88 -0.35
N VAL A 32 9.20 8.83 -1.19
CA VAL A 32 9.81 8.52 -2.50
C VAL A 32 11.13 7.77 -2.33
N VAL A 33 11.98 8.18 -1.38
CA VAL A 33 13.25 7.49 -1.11
C VAL A 33 13.00 6.08 -0.59
N LEU A 34 12.08 5.93 0.36
CA LEU A 34 11.75 4.63 0.94
C LEU A 34 11.15 3.69 -0.11
N PHE A 35 10.33 4.22 -1.02
CA PHE A 35 9.79 3.46 -2.14
C PHE A 35 10.90 2.92 -3.04
N LEU A 36 11.89 3.75 -3.41
CA LEU A 36 13.02 3.29 -4.23
C LEU A 36 13.88 2.24 -3.52
N VAL A 37 14.15 2.43 -2.23
CA VAL A 37 14.88 1.44 -1.43
C VAL A 37 14.10 0.12 -1.38
N PHE A 38 12.80 0.17 -1.11
CA PHE A 38 11.94 -1.00 -1.08
C PHE A 38 11.92 -1.74 -2.42
N LEU A 39 11.80 -1.00 -3.53
CA LEU A 39 11.84 -1.53 -4.89
C LEU A 39 13.15 -2.28 -5.16
N ILE A 40 14.29 -1.72 -4.78
CA ILE A 40 15.60 -2.37 -4.94
C ILE A 40 15.69 -3.63 -4.07
N LEU A 41 15.23 -3.56 -2.82
CA LEU A 41 15.26 -4.71 -1.92
C LEU A 41 14.44 -5.88 -2.47
N VAL A 42 13.21 -5.63 -2.90
CA VAL A 42 12.35 -6.67 -3.47
C VAL A 42 12.98 -7.19 -4.76
N TRP A 43 13.49 -6.34 -5.65
CA TRP A 43 14.13 -6.80 -6.89
C TRP A 43 15.34 -7.72 -6.61
N VAL A 44 16.23 -7.34 -5.69
CA VAL A 44 17.42 -8.16 -5.39
C VAL A 44 17.05 -9.50 -4.75
N LEU A 45 16.01 -9.52 -3.90
CA LEU A 45 15.58 -10.74 -3.21
C LEU A 45 14.67 -11.61 -4.07
N ALA A 46 14.01 -11.05 -5.09
CA ALA A 46 13.01 -11.75 -5.88
C ALA A 46 13.67 -12.76 -6.82
N PRO A 47 13.38 -14.06 -6.66
CA PRO A 47 13.88 -15.09 -7.55
C PRO A 47 13.16 -15.02 -8.90
N GLN A 48 13.91 -15.16 -9.99
CA GLN A 48 13.39 -15.01 -11.35
C GLN A 48 12.56 -16.24 -11.75
N ASN A 49 11.30 -16.03 -12.09
CA ASN A 49 10.39 -17.11 -12.50
C ASN A 49 9.96 -16.99 -13.98
N SER A 50 9.54 -18.12 -14.55
CA SER A 50 9.05 -18.24 -15.93
C SER A 50 7.66 -17.65 -16.10
N LEU A 51 7.37 -17.12 -17.31
CA LEU A 51 6.13 -16.42 -17.67
C LEU A 51 4.82 -17.21 -17.44
N ASP A 52 4.88 -18.54 -17.26
CA ASP A 52 3.69 -19.38 -17.02
C ASP A 52 2.93 -19.03 -15.73
N THR A 53 3.59 -18.39 -14.75
CA THR A 53 2.93 -18.02 -13.48
C THR A 53 1.94 -16.86 -13.62
N PHE A 54 1.98 -16.10 -14.72
CA PHE A 54 0.97 -15.07 -15.02
C PHE A 54 -0.40 -15.67 -15.40
N LEU A 55 -0.42 -16.92 -15.87
CA LEU A 55 -1.65 -17.58 -16.34
C LEU A 55 -2.29 -18.48 -15.28
N THR A 56 -1.56 -18.81 -14.21
CA THR A 56 -2.06 -19.66 -13.13
C THR A 56 -2.84 -18.85 -12.10
N LYS A 57 -4.15 -19.10 -12.00
CA LYS A 57 -4.97 -18.57 -10.90
C LYS A 57 -4.77 -19.42 -9.64
N SER A 58 -4.32 -18.81 -8.55
CA SER A 58 -4.18 -19.48 -7.26
C SER A 58 -4.96 -18.72 -6.18
N SER A 59 -6.06 -19.30 -5.70
CA SER A 59 -6.82 -18.80 -4.55
C SER A 59 -6.27 -19.41 -3.25
N VAL A 60 -5.43 -18.66 -2.55
CA VAL A 60 -4.78 -19.11 -1.29
C VAL A 60 -5.73 -19.02 -0.07
N GLY A 61 -6.88 -18.35 -0.23
CA GLY A 61 -7.80 -18.03 0.86
C GLY A 61 -8.82 -19.10 1.24
N GLY A 62 -9.07 -20.10 0.39
CA GLY A 62 -10.16 -21.08 0.59
C GLY A 62 -11.58 -20.51 0.41
N TRP A 63 -11.70 -19.21 0.12
CA TRP A 63 -12.95 -18.53 -0.23
C TRP A 63 -13.17 -18.59 -1.75
N GLY A 64 -14.42 -18.57 -2.20
CA GLY A 64 -14.74 -18.54 -3.63
C GLY A 64 -14.18 -17.30 -4.34
N ASP A 65 -13.96 -17.40 -5.65
CA ASP A 65 -13.33 -16.35 -6.47
C ASP A 65 -14.04 -15.00 -6.35
N PHE A 66 -15.38 -15.00 -6.31
CA PHE A 66 -16.17 -13.78 -6.16
C PHE A 66 -15.93 -13.09 -4.80
N VAL A 67 -15.90 -13.86 -3.71
CA VAL A 67 -15.69 -13.30 -2.36
C VAL A 67 -14.27 -12.77 -2.21
N SER A 68 -13.29 -13.54 -2.69
CA SER A 68 -11.88 -13.14 -2.66
C SER A 68 -11.65 -11.84 -3.45
N PHE A 69 -12.27 -11.70 -4.63
CA PHE A 69 -12.18 -10.49 -5.45
C PHE A 69 -12.78 -9.26 -4.76
N ASN A 70 -13.94 -9.39 -4.12
CA ASN A 70 -14.58 -8.25 -3.44
C ASN A 70 -13.81 -7.81 -2.17
N ILE A 71 -13.16 -8.74 -1.47
CA ILE A 71 -12.32 -8.42 -0.32
C ILE A 71 -11.03 -7.73 -0.76
N ASP A 72 -10.42 -8.20 -1.84
CA ASP A 72 -9.18 -7.62 -2.40
C ASP A 72 -9.41 -6.22 -3.00
N SER A 73 -10.55 -6.02 -3.68
CA SER A 73 -10.89 -4.72 -4.25
C SER A 73 -11.09 -3.64 -3.18
N LEU A 74 -11.63 -4.00 -2.00
CA LEU A 74 -11.75 -3.07 -0.87
C LEU A 74 -10.40 -2.53 -0.40
N GLY A 75 -9.38 -3.39 -0.29
CA GLY A 75 -8.03 -2.97 0.07
C GLY A 75 -7.44 -1.99 -0.96
N THR A 76 -7.69 -2.25 -2.24
CA THR A 76 -7.21 -1.41 -3.33
C THR A 76 -7.91 -0.03 -3.36
N ILE A 77 -9.18 0.06 -2.98
CA ILE A 77 -9.92 1.33 -2.93
C ILE A 77 -9.29 2.32 -1.94
N TYR A 78 -8.72 1.84 -0.83
CA TYR A 78 -8.07 2.71 0.16
C TYR A 78 -6.88 3.50 -0.39
N LEU A 79 -6.27 3.05 -1.50
CA LEU A 79 -5.21 3.79 -2.18
C LEU A 79 -5.69 5.12 -2.79
N PHE A 80 -7.00 5.28 -3.00
CA PHE A 80 -7.58 6.46 -3.63
C PHE A 80 -8.16 7.49 -2.65
N ILE A 81 -8.07 7.26 -1.33
CA ILE A 81 -8.66 8.17 -0.33
C ILE A 81 -8.02 9.57 -0.30
N ALA A 82 -6.82 9.70 -0.86
CA ALA A 82 -6.05 10.96 -0.87
C ALA A 82 -6.73 12.09 -1.68
N VAL A 83 -7.70 11.79 -2.54
CA VAL A 83 -8.38 12.81 -3.36
C VAL A 83 -9.23 13.78 -2.54
N GLU A 84 -9.88 13.30 -1.48
CA GLU A 84 -10.77 14.12 -0.64
C GLU A 84 -10.00 15.24 0.06
N SER A 85 -8.79 14.96 0.55
CA SER A 85 -7.95 15.94 1.26
C SER A 85 -7.54 17.12 0.39
N ILE A 86 -7.33 16.91 -0.92
CA ILE A 86 -6.92 17.97 -1.86
C ILE A 86 -8.09 18.93 -2.14
N VAL A 87 -9.33 18.42 -2.15
CA VAL A 87 -10.53 19.26 -2.33
C VAL A 87 -10.69 20.20 -1.13
N HIS A 88 -10.52 19.67 0.08
CA HIS A 88 -10.61 20.45 1.32
C HIS A 88 -9.51 21.53 1.42
N LEU A 89 -8.31 21.27 0.90
CA LEU A 89 -7.24 22.27 0.81
C LEU A 89 -7.41 23.29 -0.32
N GLY A 90 -8.45 23.13 -1.16
CA GLY A 90 -8.68 24.00 -2.31
C GLY A 90 -8.99 25.45 -1.95
N GLU A 91 -9.60 25.72 -0.79
CA GLU A 91 -9.94 27.09 -0.36
C GLU A 91 -8.70 27.94 -0.05
N GLU A 92 -7.59 27.30 0.31
CA GLU A 92 -6.35 27.95 0.72
C GLU A 92 -5.25 27.92 -0.38
N ALA A 93 -5.53 27.20 -1.48
CA ALA A 93 -4.61 27.08 -2.61
C ALA A 93 -4.65 28.30 -3.54
N ARG A 94 -3.48 28.77 -3.98
CA ARG A 94 -3.37 29.83 -5.00
C ARG A 94 -3.88 29.29 -6.35
N ASN A 95 -5.04 29.77 -6.80
CA ASN A 95 -5.76 29.35 -8.01
C ASN A 95 -6.29 27.89 -7.98
N PRO A 96 -7.33 27.61 -7.17
CA PRO A 96 -7.84 26.24 -6.98
C PRO A 96 -8.38 25.59 -8.25
N LYS A 97 -8.96 26.39 -9.16
CA LYS A 97 -9.53 25.89 -10.42
C LYS A 97 -8.53 25.14 -11.30
N ARG A 98 -7.22 25.40 -11.16
CA ARG A 98 -6.16 24.69 -11.90
C ARG A 98 -5.30 23.83 -10.98
N ALA A 99 -4.98 24.31 -9.78
CA ALA A 99 -4.09 23.60 -8.87
C ALA A 99 -4.68 22.26 -8.38
N VAL A 100 -5.96 22.26 -8.00
CA VAL A 100 -6.67 21.06 -7.49
C VAL A 100 -6.73 19.94 -8.53
N PRO A 101 -7.26 20.14 -9.76
CA PRO A 101 -7.36 19.04 -10.72
C PRO A 101 -5.99 18.55 -11.20
N THR A 102 -4.99 19.44 -11.32
CA THR A 102 -3.64 19.06 -11.73
C THR A 102 -2.96 18.21 -10.64
N GLY A 103 -3.09 18.62 -9.37
CA GLY A 103 -2.53 17.86 -8.24
C GLY A 103 -3.16 16.49 -8.08
N MET A 104 -4.49 16.39 -8.24
CA MET A 104 -5.20 15.11 -8.23
C MET A 104 -4.74 14.17 -9.34
N PHE A 105 -4.62 14.68 -10.57
CA PHE A 105 -4.21 13.86 -11.71
C PHE A 105 -2.80 13.30 -11.52
N TRP A 106 -1.83 14.16 -11.19
CA TRP A 106 -0.46 13.70 -10.96
C TRP A 106 -0.34 12.78 -9.75
N GLY A 107 -1.08 13.06 -8.67
CA GLY A 107 -1.13 12.18 -7.50
C GLY A 107 -1.65 10.79 -7.86
N TYR A 108 -2.74 10.71 -8.63
CA TYR A 108 -3.29 9.44 -9.09
C TYR A 108 -2.29 8.68 -9.98
N VAL A 109 -1.71 9.35 -10.97
CA VAL A 109 -0.78 8.73 -11.92
C VAL A 109 0.45 8.18 -11.20
N VAL A 110 1.05 8.96 -10.29
CA VAL A 110 2.24 8.53 -9.54
C VAL A 110 1.91 7.34 -8.64
N ASN A 111 0.76 7.35 -7.94
CA ASN A 111 0.33 6.21 -7.12
C ASN A 111 0.03 4.96 -7.95
N ALA A 112 -0.62 5.11 -9.11
CA ALA A 112 -0.90 3.99 -10.01
C ALA A 112 0.39 3.36 -10.55
N VAL A 113 1.39 4.18 -10.93
CA VAL A 113 2.70 3.71 -11.38
C VAL A 113 3.44 3.00 -10.25
N MET A 114 3.49 3.58 -9.04
CA MET A 114 4.14 2.94 -7.89
C MET A 114 3.50 1.59 -7.53
N GLY A 115 2.16 1.54 -7.49
CA GLY A 115 1.42 0.30 -7.24
C GLY A 115 1.63 -0.75 -8.33
N PHE A 116 1.68 -0.34 -9.60
CA PHE A 116 1.98 -1.25 -10.71
C PHE A 116 3.39 -1.84 -10.63
N MET A 117 4.40 -1.03 -10.25
CA MET A 117 5.77 -1.50 -10.06
C MET A 117 5.88 -2.54 -8.94
N ILE A 118 5.20 -2.31 -7.80
CA ILE A 118 5.15 -3.29 -6.70
C ILE A 118 4.43 -4.56 -7.16
N ALA A 119 3.27 -4.44 -7.81
CA ALA A 119 2.53 -5.61 -8.29
C ALA A 119 3.39 -6.48 -9.23
N MET A 120 4.10 -5.87 -10.18
CA MET A 120 5.02 -6.58 -11.09
C MET A 120 6.13 -7.34 -10.34
N LEU A 121 6.64 -6.79 -9.24
CA LEU A 121 7.67 -7.43 -8.41
C LEU A 121 7.10 -8.55 -7.55
N ASP A 122 5.94 -8.36 -6.93
CA ASP A 122 5.26 -9.37 -6.10
C ASP A 122 4.88 -10.62 -6.92
N PHE A 123 4.56 -10.46 -8.21
CA PHE A 123 4.33 -11.59 -9.11
C PHE A 123 5.55 -12.49 -9.24
N ASN A 124 6.75 -11.93 -9.19
CA ASN A 124 7.99 -12.70 -9.28
C ASN A 124 8.22 -13.52 -8.00
N ASP A 125 7.80 -13.03 -6.83
CA ASP A 125 7.93 -13.75 -5.55
C ASP A 125 6.91 -14.88 -5.37
N CYS A 126 5.66 -14.70 -5.79
CA CYS A 126 4.61 -15.73 -5.67
C CYS A 126 4.99 -17.04 -6.36
N ALA A 127 5.64 -16.96 -7.51
CA ALA A 127 6.11 -18.11 -8.27
C ALA A 127 7.23 -18.90 -7.55
N ALA A 128 8.05 -18.22 -6.75
CA ALA A 128 9.07 -18.86 -5.93
C ALA A 128 8.53 -19.63 -4.73
N ILE A 129 7.52 -19.05 -4.07
CA ILE A 129 6.83 -19.70 -2.95
C ILE A 129 6.09 -20.95 -3.46
N ALA A 130 5.62 -20.93 -4.71
CA ALA A 130 5.01 -22.08 -5.36
C ALA A 130 6.02 -23.22 -5.61
N SER A 131 7.26 -22.92 -6.01
CA SER A 131 8.29 -23.92 -6.34
C SER A 131 9.11 -24.42 -5.15
N ALA A 132 9.15 -23.72 -4.00
CA ALA A 132 9.91 -24.10 -2.82
C ALA A 132 9.08 -24.93 -1.78
N PRO A 133 9.23 -26.27 -1.70
CA PRO A 133 8.45 -27.11 -0.78
C PRO A 133 8.79 -26.91 0.72
N SER A 134 9.93 -26.31 1.05
CA SER A 134 10.37 -26.06 2.44
C SER A 134 9.68 -24.84 3.08
N LEU A 135 9.41 -23.79 2.30
CA LEU A 135 8.68 -22.59 2.73
C LEU A 135 7.17 -22.83 2.81
N ARG A 136 6.62 -23.62 1.86
CA ARG A 136 5.22 -24.06 1.87
C ARG A 136 4.84 -24.76 3.18
N ARG A 137 5.68 -25.67 3.70
CA ARG A 137 5.42 -26.35 4.99
C ARG A 137 5.47 -25.44 6.20
N ARG A 138 6.33 -24.41 6.20
CA ARG A 138 6.41 -23.44 7.31
C ARG A 138 5.22 -22.48 7.31
N HIS A 139 4.80 -21.99 6.15
CA HIS A 139 3.63 -21.12 6.03
C HIS A 139 2.33 -21.83 6.43
N TRP A 140 2.12 -23.08 5.99
CA TRP A 140 0.97 -23.89 6.42
C TRP A 140 1.03 -24.23 7.92
N ARG A 141 2.19 -24.56 8.49
CA ARG A 141 2.34 -24.78 9.95
C ARG A 141 2.02 -23.53 10.76
N CYS A 142 2.37 -22.34 10.28
CA CYS A 142 2.06 -21.08 10.95
C CYS A 142 0.57 -20.74 10.86
N LYS A 143 -0.06 -20.88 9.68
CA LYS A 143 -1.51 -20.68 9.53
C LYS A 143 -2.35 -21.68 10.34
N SER A 144 -1.93 -22.94 10.41
CA SER A 144 -2.62 -23.94 11.24
C SER A 144 -2.45 -23.68 12.74
N ALA A 145 -1.32 -23.14 13.17
CA ALA A 145 -1.08 -22.80 14.58
C ALA A 145 -1.84 -21.54 15.04
N THR A 146 -2.09 -20.59 14.13
CA THR A 146 -2.89 -19.39 14.45
C THR A 146 -4.38 -19.67 14.39
N SER A 147 -4.86 -20.53 13.47
CA SER A 147 -6.27 -20.92 13.37
C SER A 147 -6.78 -21.78 14.54
N SER A 148 -5.89 -22.50 15.26
CA SER A 148 -6.30 -23.27 16.44
C SER A 148 -6.36 -22.43 17.72
N ARG A 149 -5.87 -21.19 17.72
CA ARG A 149 -5.93 -20.26 18.87
C ARG A 149 -7.10 -19.28 18.83
N SER A 150 -7.84 -19.21 17.73
CA SER A 150 -9.04 -18.36 17.58
C SER A 150 -10.36 -19.13 17.78
N LEU A 151 -10.30 -20.37 18.26
CA LEU A 151 -11.45 -21.22 18.62
C LEU A 151 -11.40 -21.65 20.11
N VAL A 152 -10.90 -20.78 20.97
CA VAL A 152 -11.10 -20.84 22.44
C VAL A 152 -11.54 -19.47 22.91
#